data_AF-A0A9P3Q8R9-F1
#
_entry.id   AF-A0A9P3Q8R9-F1
#
_cell.length_a   1.000
_cell.length_b   1.000
_cell.length_c   1.000
_cell.angle_alpha   90.00
_cell.angle_beta   90.00
_cell.angle_gamma   90.00
#
_symmetry.space_group_name_H-M   'P 1'
#
loop_
_entity.id
_entity.type
_entity.pdbx_description
1 polymer ?
#
loop_
_entity_poly.entity_id
_entity_poly.type
_entity_poly.pdbx_seq_one_letter_code
_entity_poly.pdbx_strand_id
1 'polypeptide(L)'
;MARTDGDTWDLTTGVGITATFSAAARAVATTKGLINDPFAESLVRAAGVEYFVRLIEDHAYSTDGGIDPVTTGMINVLAVHGRFLDGFLTQSVRAGIRQVVNLGAGLDTRAYRLWWPVGTTVYELDRPDVTDFKVRMMRELGAKLSVNRCAVGVDLRDDWLTALLRTGFDPVQPTLWIAENLLLGYLPPDAQDRLLRDITGVSAAGSQFAADHLPWTQLQLQEGHAFIDLWRRQGLDVDLTKLTYTAEFPSVPENLAAQRWQICDRDIVELLGVVGLGGRRRMRPRDIAASPRYVTGMLPGDTR
;
A
#
# COMPACT_ATOMS: atom_id res chain seq x y z
N MET A 1 -23.37 -2.78 11.72
CA MET A 1 -22.70 -2.93 13.03
C MET A 1 -21.27 -2.48 12.79
N ALA A 2 -20.67 -1.66 13.66
CA ALA A 2 -19.28 -1.20 13.46
C ALA A 2 -18.31 -2.38 13.51
N ARG A 3 -17.19 -2.31 12.76
CA ARG A 3 -16.10 -3.28 12.80
C ARG A 3 -15.64 -3.54 14.24
N THR A 4 -15.41 -4.80 14.60
CA THR A 4 -14.93 -5.22 15.94
C THR A 4 -13.62 -5.98 15.82
N ASP A 5 -12.82 -6.01 16.89
CA ASP A 5 -11.42 -6.44 16.86
C ASP A 5 -11.17 -7.88 16.38
N GLY A 6 -12.17 -8.76 16.44
CA GLY A 6 -12.07 -10.21 16.17
C GLY A 6 -12.54 -10.74 14.81
N ASP A 7 -12.64 -9.91 13.76
CA ASP A 7 -13.12 -10.38 12.45
C ASP A 7 -12.18 -11.43 11.80
N THR A 8 -12.72 -12.62 11.51
CA THR A 8 -12.09 -13.68 10.70
C THR A 8 -11.95 -13.27 9.23
N TRP A 9 -10.84 -13.65 8.59
CA TRP A 9 -10.46 -13.22 7.24
C TRP A 9 -10.68 -14.31 6.18
N ASP A 10 -11.06 -13.85 4.98
CA ASP A 10 -11.12 -14.58 3.72
C ASP A 10 -10.64 -13.60 2.63
N LEU A 11 -9.91 -14.07 1.62
CA LEU A 11 -9.49 -13.26 0.45
C LEU A 11 -10.68 -12.63 -0.27
N THR A 12 -11.87 -13.20 -0.12
CA THR A 12 -13.10 -12.68 -0.70
C THR A 12 -13.82 -11.67 0.20
N THR A 13 -13.33 -11.40 1.43
CA THR A 13 -13.98 -10.48 2.38
C THR A 13 -13.00 -9.51 3.07
N GLY A 14 -13.51 -8.40 3.59
CA GLY A 14 -12.75 -7.45 4.43
C GLY A 14 -11.47 -6.92 3.76
N VAL A 15 -10.32 -7.02 4.45
CA VAL A 15 -9.02 -6.51 3.98
C VAL A 15 -8.44 -7.36 2.84
N GLY A 16 -8.84 -8.63 2.69
CA GLY A 16 -8.40 -9.47 1.58
C GLY A 16 -8.86 -8.93 0.22
N ILE A 17 -10.03 -8.28 0.19
CA ILE A 17 -10.61 -7.72 -1.04
C ILE A 17 -9.83 -6.50 -1.53
N THR A 18 -9.32 -5.65 -0.63
CA THR A 18 -8.56 -4.46 -0.98
C THR A 18 -7.15 -4.81 -1.45
N ALA A 19 -6.52 -5.81 -0.83
CA ALA A 19 -5.26 -6.37 -1.32
C ALA A 19 -5.39 -6.97 -2.73
N THR A 20 -6.50 -7.67 -3.01
CA THR A 20 -6.79 -8.23 -4.34
C THR A 20 -7.08 -7.12 -5.36
N PHE A 21 -7.80 -6.07 -4.97
CA PHE A 21 -8.00 -4.91 -5.84
C PHE A 21 -6.70 -4.20 -6.20
N SER A 22 -5.81 -3.94 -5.24
CA SER A 22 -4.50 -3.35 -5.51
C SER A 22 -3.66 -4.22 -6.43
N ALA A 23 -3.73 -5.55 -6.30
CA ALA A 23 -3.10 -6.47 -7.26
C ALA A 23 -3.74 -6.38 -8.66
N ALA A 24 -5.07 -6.30 -8.76
CA ALA A 24 -5.77 -6.13 -10.04
C ALA A 24 -5.40 -4.81 -10.73
N ALA A 25 -5.29 -3.72 -9.96
CA ALA A 25 -4.81 -2.45 -10.47
C ALA A 25 -3.38 -2.55 -11.02
N ARG A 26 -2.47 -3.28 -10.34
CA ARG A 26 -1.11 -3.52 -10.83
C ARG A 26 -1.07 -4.41 -12.07
N ALA A 27 -1.96 -5.40 -12.19
CA ALA A 27 -2.07 -6.24 -13.38
C ALA A 27 -2.46 -5.38 -14.60
N VAL A 28 -3.51 -4.57 -14.48
CA VAL A 28 -3.93 -3.61 -15.53
C VAL A 28 -2.81 -2.60 -15.84
N ALA A 29 -2.15 -2.07 -14.81
CA ALA A 29 -1.04 -1.13 -14.97
C ALA A 29 0.17 -1.75 -15.68
N THR A 30 0.38 -3.07 -15.53
CA THR A 30 1.43 -3.82 -16.22
C THR A 30 1.15 -3.89 -17.71
N THR A 31 -0.09 -4.17 -18.12
CA THR A 31 -0.51 -4.11 -19.53
C THR A 31 -0.33 -2.70 -20.13
N LYS A 32 -0.49 -1.65 -19.32
CA LYS A 32 -0.26 -0.24 -19.73
C LYS A 32 1.22 0.16 -19.78
N GLY A 33 2.14 -0.68 -19.29
CA GLY A 33 3.55 -0.33 -19.14
C GLY A 33 3.81 0.77 -18.10
N LEU A 34 2.89 1.00 -17.16
CA LEU A 34 3.06 1.97 -16.07
C LEU A 34 3.89 1.40 -14.92
N ILE A 35 3.63 0.13 -14.59
CA ILE A 35 4.38 -0.71 -13.64
C ILE A 35 4.81 -1.97 -14.39
N ASN A 36 5.79 -2.70 -13.89
CA ASN A 36 6.06 -4.07 -14.31
C ASN A 36 5.91 -5.00 -13.11
N ASP A 37 4.74 -5.62 -12.96
CA ASP A 37 4.45 -6.63 -11.94
C ASP A 37 3.99 -7.93 -12.62
N PRO A 38 4.92 -8.85 -12.94
CA PRO A 38 4.62 -10.07 -13.70
C PRO A 38 3.79 -11.09 -12.89
N PHE A 39 3.57 -10.85 -11.60
CA PHE A 39 2.89 -11.78 -10.70
C PHE A 39 1.46 -11.35 -10.36
N ALA A 40 1.13 -10.07 -10.56
CA ALA A 40 -0.13 -9.48 -10.17
C ALA A 40 -1.35 -10.22 -10.74
N GLU A 41 -1.36 -10.49 -12.05
CA GLU A 41 -2.48 -11.20 -12.69
C GLU A 41 -2.70 -12.60 -12.08
N SER A 42 -1.62 -13.38 -11.94
CA SER A 42 -1.70 -14.73 -11.37
C SER A 42 -2.20 -14.72 -9.93
N LEU A 43 -1.79 -13.74 -9.12
CA LEU A 43 -2.25 -13.58 -7.75
C LEU A 43 -3.74 -13.22 -7.70
N VAL A 44 -4.23 -12.37 -8.59
CA VAL A 44 -5.66 -12.02 -8.68
C VAL A 44 -6.49 -13.24 -9.10
N ARG A 45 -6.03 -13.99 -10.11
CA ARG A 45 -6.69 -15.24 -10.54
C ARG A 45 -6.74 -16.28 -9.42
N ALA A 46 -5.66 -16.41 -8.67
CA ALA A 46 -5.59 -17.34 -7.54
C ALA A 46 -6.45 -16.90 -6.33
N ALA A 47 -6.65 -15.59 -6.13
CA ALA A 47 -7.56 -15.07 -5.11
C ALA A 47 -9.03 -15.38 -5.45
N GLY A 48 -9.35 -15.61 -6.74
CA GLY A 48 -10.64 -16.16 -7.17
C GLY A 48 -11.83 -15.19 -7.09
N VAL A 49 -11.57 -13.89 -6.89
CA VAL A 49 -12.63 -12.88 -6.85
C VAL A 49 -13.07 -12.55 -8.28
N GLU A 50 -14.21 -13.10 -8.70
CA GLU A 50 -14.70 -13.06 -10.09
C GLU A 50 -14.71 -11.64 -10.68
N TYR A 51 -15.15 -10.64 -9.92
CA TYR A 51 -15.16 -9.26 -10.37
C TYR A 51 -13.76 -8.76 -10.76
N PHE A 52 -12.72 -9.04 -9.96
CA PHE A 52 -11.35 -8.61 -10.26
C PHE A 52 -10.72 -9.43 -11.39
N VAL A 53 -11.10 -10.70 -11.55
CA VAL A 53 -10.69 -11.51 -12.71
C VAL A 53 -11.27 -10.93 -14.00
N ARG A 54 -12.56 -10.57 -14.02
CA ARG A 54 -13.18 -9.88 -15.17
C ARG A 54 -12.53 -8.52 -15.43
N LEU A 55 -12.18 -7.77 -14.38
CA LEU A 55 -11.52 -6.47 -14.48
C LEU A 55 -10.17 -6.54 -15.21
N ILE A 56 -9.35 -7.56 -14.93
CA ILE A 56 -8.03 -7.71 -15.57
C ILE A 56 -8.11 -8.31 -16.99
N GLU A 57 -9.18 -9.06 -17.29
CA GLU A 57 -9.45 -9.59 -18.64
C GLU A 57 -10.05 -8.55 -19.58
N ASP A 58 -10.77 -7.57 -19.04
CA ASP A 58 -11.36 -6.51 -19.84
C ASP A 58 -10.31 -5.47 -20.27
N HIS A 59 -9.81 -5.67 -21.49
CA HIS A 59 -8.84 -4.81 -22.14
C HIS A 59 -9.29 -3.34 -22.29
N ALA A 60 -10.58 -3.01 -22.10
CA ALA A 60 -11.01 -1.61 -22.05
C ALA A 60 -10.30 -0.85 -20.91
N TYR A 61 -10.11 -1.49 -19.76
CA TYR A 61 -9.38 -0.90 -18.63
C TYR A 61 -7.87 -0.77 -18.89
N SER A 62 -7.32 -1.51 -19.86
CA SER A 62 -5.94 -1.36 -20.34
C SER A 62 -5.75 -0.12 -21.23
N THR A 63 -6.82 0.61 -21.56
CA THR A 63 -6.77 1.90 -22.26
C THR A 63 -7.20 3.05 -21.35
N ASP A 64 -7.05 4.29 -21.79
CA ASP A 64 -7.51 5.47 -21.03
C ASP A 64 -9.04 5.67 -21.09
N GLY A 65 -9.74 4.89 -21.91
CA GLY A 65 -11.19 4.94 -22.14
C GLY A 65 -11.97 3.77 -21.51
N GLY A 66 -11.52 3.27 -20.36
CA GLY A 66 -12.21 2.18 -19.65
C GLY A 66 -13.70 2.45 -19.43
N ILE A 67 -14.50 1.37 -19.38
CA ILE A 67 -15.97 1.41 -19.40
C ILE A 67 -16.53 2.22 -18.23
N ASP A 68 -15.90 2.12 -17.06
CA ASP A 68 -16.27 2.85 -15.85
C ASP A 68 -15.19 3.90 -15.47
N PRO A 69 -15.52 5.21 -15.50
CA PRO A 69 -14.57 6.28 -15.19
C PRO A 69 -14.04 6.26 -13.75
N VAL A 70 -14.82 5.78 -12.78
CA VAL A 70 -14.44 5.75 -11.36
C VAL A 70 -13.35 4.70 -11.12
N THR A 71 -13.61 3.46 -11.55
CA THR A 71 -12.68 2.33 -11.47
C THR A 71 -11.41 2.61 -12.27
N THR A 72 -11.56 3.12 -13.50
CA THR A 72 -10.41 3.51 -14.33
C THR A 72 -9.59 4.61 -13.67
N GLY A 73 -10.24 5.61 -13.07
CA GLY A 73 -9.57 6.67 -12.31
C GLY A 73 -8.73 6.09 -11.18
N MET A 74 -9.31 5.20 -10.37
CA MET A 74 -8.59 4.65 -9.22
C MET A 74 -7.47 3.68 -9.59
N ILE A 75 -7.65 2.83 -10.61
CA ILE A 75 -6.55 1.99 -11.13
C ILE A 75 -5.36 2.88 -11.52
N ASN A 76 -5.61 4.02 -12.17
CA ASN A 76 -4.53 4.93 -12.55
C ASN A 76 -3.88 5.59 -11.33
N VAL A 77 -4.66 5.99 -10.32
CA VAL A 77 -4.14 6.52 -9.06
C VAL A 77 -3.20 5.50 -8.40
N LEU A 78 -3.65 4.25 -8.25
CA LEU A 78 -2.86 3.15 -7.68
C LEU A 78 -1.63 2.81 -8.53
N ALA A 79 -1.73 2.88 -9.85
CA ALA A 79 -0.60 2.66 -10.76
C ALA A 79 0.47 3.74 -10.64
N VAL A 80 0.06 5.01 -10.55
CA VAL A 80 0.97 6.14 -10.36
C VAL A 80 1.62 6.06 -8.99
N HIS A 81 0.84 5.75 -7.96
CA HIS A 81 1.34 5.54 -6.61
C HIS A 81 2.38 4.41 -6.57
N GLY A 82 2.05 3.23 -7.09
CA GLY A 82 2.95 2.09 -7.09
C GLY A 82 4.26 2.38 -7.82
N ARG A 83 4.20 3.09 -8.96
CA ARG A 83 5.38 3.53 -9.73
C ARG A 83 6.22 4.55 -8.96
N PHE A 84 5.58 5.52 -8.29
CA PHE A 84 6.28 6.48 -7.46
C PHE A 84 7.02 5.77 -6.32
N LEU A 85 6.33 4.87 -5.62
CA LEU A 85 6.87 4.13 -4.49
C LEU A 85 8.04 3.24 -4.92
N ASP A 86 7.93 2.53 -6.06
CA ASP A 86 9.06 1.76 -6.64
C ASP A 86 10.29 2.64 -6.88
N GLY A 87 10.07 3.85 -7.42
CA GLY A 87 11.12 4.83 -7.64
C GLY A 87 11.76 5.31 -6.34
N PHE A 88 10.94 5.63 -5.33
CA PHE A 88 11.38 6.03 -4.00
C PHE A 88 12.22 4.93 -3.36
N LEU A 89 11.70 3.69 -3.29
CA LEU A 89 12.43 2.53 -2.79
C LEU A 89 13.79 2.38 -3.47
N THR A 90 13.81 2.42 -4.80
CA THR A 90 15.04 2.27 -5.59
C THR A 90 16.07 3.35 -5.23
N GLN A 91 15.64 4.59 -5.02
CA GLN A 91 16.52 5.68 -4.61
C GLN A 91 17.04 5.49 -3.18
N SER A 92 16.15 5.14 -2.24
CA SER A 92 16.48 4.90 -0.83
C SER A 92 17.54 3.80 -0.65
N VAL A 93 17.38 2.66 -1.34
CA VAL A 93 18.35 1.55 -1.24
C VAL A 93 19.66 1.87 -1.98
N ARG A 94 19.62 2.65 -3.06
CA ARG A 94 20.84 3.17 -3.70
C ARG A 94 21.60 4.15 -2.81
N ALA A 95 20.89 4.93 -2.00
CA ALA A 95 21.48 5.85 -1.03
C ALA A 95 22.08 5.17 0.21
N GLY A 96 21.96 3.84 0.33
CA GLY A 96 22.66 3.06 1.34
C GLY A 96 21.77 2.31 2.33
N ILE A 97 20.45 2.53 2.31
CA ILE A 97 19.53 1.76 3.17
C ILE A 97 19.59 0.27 2.76
N ARG A 98 19.72 -0.62 3.76
CA ARG A 98 19.73 -2.08 3.59
C ARG A 98 18.62 -2.78 4.36
N GLN A 99 17.81 -2.03 5.09
CA GLN A 99 16.70 -2.55 5.88
C GLN A 99 15.40 -1.94 5.37
N VAL A 100 14.48 -2.77 4.88
CA VAL A 100 13.20 -2.33 4.31
C VAL A 100 12.09 -3.07 5.01
N VAL A 101 11.07 -2.33 5.48
CA VAL A 101 9.90 -2.90 6.14
C VAL A 101 8.65 -2.48 5.39
N ASN A 102 7.90 -3.46 4.91
CA ASN A 102 6.62 -3.28 4.23
C ASN A 102 5.48 -3.72 5.17
N LEU A 103 4.71 -2.76 5.65
CA LEU A 103 3.63 -2.92 6.61
C LEU A 103 2.31 -3.08 5.87
N GLY A 104 1.54 -4.12 6.19
CA GLY A 104 0.33 -4.47 5.43
C GLY A 104 0.70 -4.91 4.01
N ALA A 105 1.74 -5.74 3.90
CA ALA A 105 2.39 -6.06 2.63
C ALA A 105 1.45 -6.73 1.60
N GLY A 106 0.31 -7.25 2.02
CA GLY A 106 -0.75 -7.76 1.16
C GLY A 106 -0.23 -8.69 0.07
N LEU A 107 -0.69 -8.43 -1.15
CA LEU A 107 -0.22 -9.07 -2.37
C LEU A 107 0.93 -8.33 -3.05
N ASP A 108 1.64 -7.41 -2.36
CA ASP A 108 2.82 -6.74 -2.91
C ASP A 108 3.92 -7.76 -3.25
N THR A 109 4.52 -7.58 -4.43
CA THR A 109 5.53 -8.45 -5.03
C THR A 109 6.87 -7.74 -5.22
N ARG A 110 7.09 -6.53 -4.66
CA ARG A 110 8.35 -5.77 -4.76
C ARG A 110 9.59 -6.59 -4.42
N ALA A 111 9.55 -7.45 -3.39
CA ALA A 111 10.65 -8.34 -3.05
C ALA A 111 11.04 -9.33 -4.16
N TYR A 112 10.11 -9.64 -5.08
CA TYR A 112 10.31 -10.56 -6.19
C TYR A 112 10.60 -9.85 -7.52
N ARG A 113 10.10 -8.63 -7.73
CA ARG A 113 10.18 -7.92 -9.03
C ARG A 113 11.17 -6.76 -9.06
N LEU A 114 11.51 -6.18 -7.91
CA LEU A 114 12.49 -5.08 -7.87
C LEU A 114 13.92 -5.63 -7.76
N TRP A 115 14.86 -4.80 -8.20
CA TRP A 115 16.29 -5.02 -7.95
C TRP A 115 16.65 -4.51 -6.56
N TRP A 116 17.48 -5.26 -5.84
CA TRP A 116 17.93 -4.93 -4.50
C TRP A 116 19.46 -5.02 -4.42
N PRO A 117 20.13 -4.06 -3.74
CA PRO A 117 21.55 -4.19 -3.41
C PRO A 117 21.82 -5.42 -2.54
N VAL A 118 23.00 -6.03 -2.70
CA VAL A 118 23.46 -7.14 -1.84
C VAL A 118 23.46 -6.69 -0.38
N GLY A 119 23.03 -7.60 0.50
CA GLY A 119 22.90 -7.34 1.94
C GLY A 119 21.59 -6.64 2.33
N THR A 120 20.71 -6.32 1.37
CA THR A 120 19.37 -5.82 1.68
C THR A 120 18.50 -6.93 2.28
N THR A 121 17.79 -6.62 3.36
CA THR A 121 16.70 -7.45 3.89
C THR A 121 15.37 -6.72 3.78
N VAL A 122 14.37 -7.41 3.24
CA VAL A 122 12.99 -6.92 3.11
C VAL A 122 12.11 -7.71 4.08
N TYR A 123 11.60 -7.04 5.10
CA TYR A 123 10.60 -7.54 6.02
C TYR A 123 9.22 -7.22 5.47
N GLU A 124 8.37 -8.22 5.33
CA GLU A 124 6.96 -8.06 4.96
C GLU A 124 6.09 -8.50 6.12
N LEU A 125 5.29 -7.57 6.64
CA LEU A 125 4.38 -7.80 7.74
C LEU A 125 2.96 -7.72 7.22
N ASP A 126 2.19 -8.77 7.47
CA ASP A 126 0.75 -8.79 7.29
C ASP A 126 0.18 -9.92 8.14
N ARG A 127 -1.14 -10.04 8.17
CA ARG A 127 -1.83 -11.14 8.83
C ARG A 127 -1.28 -12.50 8.35
N PRO A 128 -1.24 -13.52 9.24
CA PRO A 128 -0.66 -14.82 8.92
C PRO A 128 -1.23 -15.46 7.65
N ASP A 129 -2.54 -15.37 7.45
CA ASP A 129 -3.27 -15.93 6.32
C ASP A 129 -2.96 -15.26 4.97
N VAL A 130 -2.89 -13.92 4.93
CA VAL A 130 -2.44 -13.13 3.77
C VAL A 130 -1.00 -13.52 3.41
N THR A 131 -0.16 -13.61 4.43
CA THR A 131 1.26 -13.96 4.30
C THR A 131 1.43 -15.38 3.75
N ASP A 132 0.74 -16.36 4.32
CA ASP A 132 0.79 -17.76 3.91
C ASP A 132 0.25 -17.95 2.49
N PHE A 133 -0.86 -17.28 2.15
CA PHE A 133 -1.39 -17.28 0.79
C PHE A 133 -0.34 -16.78 -0.21
N LYS A 134 0.26 -15.60 0.02
CA LYS A 134 1.26 -15.05 -0.89
C LYS A 134 2.48 -15.96 -0.99
N VAL A 135 3.01 -16.47 0.13
CA VAL A 135 4.17 -17.38 0.13
C VAL A 135 3.89 -18.64 -0.68
N ARG A 136 2.71 -19.25 -0.50
CA ARG A 136 2.30 -20.44 -1.27
C ARG A 136 2.20 -20.11 -2.76
N MET A 137 1.51 -19.03 -3.12
CA MET A 137 1.33 -18.67 -4.52
C MET A 137 2.63 -18.32 -5.23
N MET A 138 3.52 -17.56 -4.59
CA MET A 138 4.81 -17.21 -5.18
C MET A 138 5.70 -18.44 -5.38
N ARG A 139 5.58 -19.45 -4.50
CA ARG A 139 6.24 -20.76 -4.68
C ARG A 139 5.67 -21.53 -5.86
N GLU A 140 4.35 -21.62 -5.99
CA GLU A 140 3.66 -22.30 -7.10
C GLU A 140 4.00 -21.66 -8.46
N LEU A 141 4.15 -20.33 -8.50
CA LEU A 141 4.59 -19.58 -9.68
C LEU A 141 6.09 -19.72 -9.99
N GLY A 142 6.86 -20.42 -9.15
CA GLY A 142 8.30 -20.58 -9.32
C GLY A 142 9.08 -19.26 -9.18
N ALA A 143 8.49 -18.25 -8.53
CA ALA A 143 9.09 -16.93 -8.39
C ALA A 143 10.41 -17.01 -7.62
N LYS A 144 11.43 -16.29 -8.11
CA LYS A 144 12.75 -16.23 -7.50
C LYS A 144 12.92 -14.93 -6.74
N LEU A 145 13.52 -15.00 -5.57
CA LEU A 145 13.91 -13.84 -4.78
C LEU A 145 15.31 -13.38 -5.19
N SER A 146 15.48 -12.08 -5.33
CA SER A 146 16.78 -11.42 -5.53
C SER A 146 17.32 -10.80 -4.23
N VAL A 147 16.59 -10.94 -3.12
CA VAL A 147 16.83 -10.30 -1.83
C VAL A 147 16.57 -11.26 -0.67
N ASN A 148 17.15 -10.99 0.50
CA ASN A 148 16.75 -11.68 1.72
C ASN A 148 15.36 -11.20 2.12
N ARG A 149 14.34 -12.07 2.00
CA ARG A 149 12.96 -11.74 2.34
C ARG A 149 12.54 -12.44 3.63
N CYS A 150 12.05 -11.66 4.59
CA CYS A 150 11.52 -12.14 5.85
C CYS A 150 10.00 -11.88 5.89
N ALA A 151 9.20 -12.92 5.73
CA ALA A 151 7.74 -12.84 5.84
C ALA A 151 7.33 -13.06 7.30
N VAL A 152 6.55 -12.13 7.85
CA VAL A 152 6.13 -12.12 9.26
C VAL A 152 4.61 -12.07 9.33
N GLY A 153 4.00 -13.20 9.68
CA GLY A 153 2.57 -13.30 9.92
C GLY A 153 2.19 -12.68 11.26
N VAL A 154 1.68 -11.45 11.27
CA VAL A 154 1.19 -10.72 12.45
C VAL A 154 0.18 -9.65 12.04
N ASP A 155 -0.89 -9.48 12.82
CA ASP A 155 -1.79 -8.33 12.63
C ASP A 155 -1.14 -7.07 13.24
N LEU A 156 -1.13 -5.97 12.49
CA LEU A 156 -0.52 -4.71 12.92
C LEU A 156 -1.24 -4.04 14.10
N ARG A 157 -2.41 -4.55 14.51
CA ARG A 157 -3.11 -4.15 15.74
C ARG A 157 -2.54 -4.84 16.99
N ASP A 158 -1.86 -5.97 16.81
CA ASP A 158 -1.26 -6.74 17.89
C ASP A 158 0.20 -6.27 18.18
N ASP A 159 1.01 -7.11 18.83
CA ASP A 159 2.42 -6.84 19.10
C ASP A 159 3.33 -7.18 17.90
N TRP A 160 3.11 -6.46 16.80
CA TRP A 160 3.85 -6.63 15.55
C TRP A 160 5.33 -6.26 15.69
N LEU A 161 5.68 -5.33 16.59
CA LEU A 161 7.06 -4.88 16.77
C LEU A 161 7.94 -5.98 17.40
N THR A 162 7.42 -6.68 18.40
CA THR A 162 8.12 -7.86 18.96
C THR A 162 8.27 -8.95 17.90
N ALA A 163 7.24 -9.19 17.08
CA ALA A 163 7.33 -10.16 15.98
C ALA A 163 8.43 -9.77 14.97
N LEU A 164 8.51 -8.49 14.60
CA LEU A 164 9.56 -7.96 13.73
C LEU A 164 10.96 -8.13 14.31
N LEU A 165 11.18 -7.70 15.56
CA LEU A 165 12.49 -7.80 16.23
C LEU A 165 13.02 -9.24 16.30
N ARG A 166 12.14 -10.21 16.49
CA ARG A 166 12.51 -11.65 16.51
C ARG A 166 13.02 -12.17 15.16
N THR A 167 12.79 -11.45 14.07
CA THR A 167 13.25 -11.85 12.73
C THR A 167 14.66 -11.36 12.40
N GLY A 168 15.28 -10.57 13.29
CA GLY A 168 16.61 -9.98 13.07
C GLY A 168 16.56 -8.55 12.56
N PHE A 169 15.40 -7.89 12.59
CA PHE A 169 15.30 -6.44 12.45
C PHE A 169 16.22 -5.74 13.45
N ASP A 170 16.96 -4.73 12.99
CA ASP A 170 17.96 -4.03 13.78
C ASP A 170 17.63 -2.53 13.86
N PRO A 171 17.13 -2.05 15.02
CA PRO A 171 16.71 -0.66 15.20
C PRO A 171 17.87 0.34 15.16
N VAL A 172 19.13 -0.10 15.21
CA VAL A 172 20.28 0.82 15.09
C VAL A 172 20.65 1.13 13.63
N GLN A 173 20.07 0.41 12.67
CA GLN A 173 20.30 0.64 11.24
C GLN A 173 19.19 1.49 10.62
N PRO A 174 19.52 2.38 9.67
CA PRO A 174 18.52 3.13 8.92
C PRO A 174 17.56 2.19 8.20
N THR A 175 16.26 2.41 8.39
CA THR A 175 15.19 1.60 7.82
C THR A 175 14.35 2.41 6.85
N LEU A 176 13.97 1.79 5.73
CA LEU A 176 12.92 2.29 4.85
C LEU A 176 11.59 1.62 5.19
N TRP A 177 10.65 2.39 5.73
CA TRP A 177 9.31 1.94 6.07
C TRP A 177 8.32 2.27 4.96
N ILE A 178 7.47 1.31 4.63
CA ILE A 178 6.43 1.42 3.61
C ILE A 178 5.10 1.02 4.24
N ALA A 179 4.08 1.86 4.07
CA ALA A 179 2.70 1.59 4.47
C ALA A 179 1.76 1.93 3.31
N GLU A 180 1.85 1.16 2.22
CA GLU A 180 1.05 1.34 1.00
C GLU A 180 -0.36 0.76 1.16
N ASN A 181 -1.39 1.55 0.88
CA ASN A 181 -2.81 1.25 1.09
C ASN A 181 -3.13 0.79 2.51
N LEU A 182 -2.42 1.30 3.53
CA LEU A 182 -2.63 0.92 4.94
C LEU A 182 -3.32 2.03 5.74
N LEU A 183 -2.85 3.28 5.62
CA LEU A 183 -3.34 4.43 6.39
C LEU A 183 -4.58 5.09 5.75
N LEU A 184 -5.44 4.26 5.18
CA LEU A 184 -6.69 4.64 4.51
C LEU A 184 -7.94 4.30 5.35
N GLY A 185 -7.75 4.12 6.66
CA GLY A 185 -8.82 3.76 7.61
C GLY A 185 -8.98 2.28 7.89
N TYR A 186 -8.03 1.44 7.45
CA TYR A 186 -8.05 0.00 7.72
C TYR A 186 -7.65 -0.35 9.15
N LEU A 187 -7.02 0.59 9.84
CA LEU A 187 -6.67 0.52 11.26
C LEU A 187 -7.57 1.44 12.07
N PRO A 188 -7.88 1.10 13.34
CA PRO A 188 -8.42 2.06 14.30
C PRO A 188 -7.52 3.31 14.40
N PRO A 189 -8.06 4.51 14.71
CA PRO A 189 -7.25 5.73 14.85
C PRO A 189 -6.10 5.60 15.87
N ASP A 190 -6.36 4.98 17.02
CA ASP A 190 -5.36 4.73 18.06
C ASP A 190 -4.29 3.73 17.63
N ALA A 191 -4.66 2.72 16.84
CA ALA A 191 -3.72 1.77 16.24
C ALA A 191 -2.84 2.44 15.18
N GLN A 192 -3.39 3.35 14.36
CA GLN A 192 -2.60 4.17 13.42
C GLN A 192 -1.57 5.03 14.16
N ASP A 193 -2.00 5.75 15.20
CA ASP A 193 -1.10 6.59 15.99
C ASP A 193 -0.03 5.79 16.73
N ARG A 194 -0.40 4.62 17.25
CA ARG A 194 0.56 3.68 17.84
C ARG A 194 1.56 3.18 16.79
N LEU A 195 1.09 2.77 15.61
CA LEU A 195 1.95 2.32 14.51
C LEU A 195 3.00 3.38 14.15
N LEU A 196 2.59 4.65 13.97
CA LEU A 196 3.51 5.75 13.65
C LEU A 196 4.50 6.05 14.78
N ARG A 197 4.09 5.92 16.04
CA ARG A 197 4.99 6.07 17.20
C ARG A 197 6.01 4.94 17.31
N ASP A 198 5.54 3.71 17.14
CA ASP A 198 6.38 2.52 17.20
C ASP A 198 7.42 2.54 16.08
N ILE A 199 7.03 2.91 14.84
CA ILE A 199 7.95 3.13 13.71
C ILE A 199 9.07 4.12 14.08
N THR A 200 8.72 5.29 14.62
CA THR A 200 9.74 6.28 15.03
C THR A 200 10.63 5.73 16.13
N GLY A 201 10.05 5.05 17.13
CA GLY A 201 10.77 4.50 18.27
C GLY A 201 11.84 3.48 17.91
N VAL A 202 11.72 2.82 16.76
CA VAL A 202 12.72 1.87 16.24
C VAL A 202 13.40 2.31 14.95
N SER A 203 13.34 3.60 14.63
CA SER A 203 14.01 4.19 13.46
C SER A 203 15.31 4.87 13.86
N ALA A 204 16.44 4.40 13.32
CA ALA A 204 17.70 5.12 13.39
C ALA A 204 17.69 6.39 12.52
N ALA A 205 18.61 7.31 12.80
CA ALA A 205 18.87 8.47 11.95
C ALA A 205 19.09 8.08 10.49
N GLY A 206 18.51 8.83 9.55
CA GLY A 206 18.56 8.53 8.12
C GLY A 206 17.50 7.51 7.66
N SER A 207 16.67 6.99 8.57
CA SER A 207 15.50 6.19 8.20
C SER A 207 14.54 7.01 7.34
N GLN A 208 13.82 6.32 6.47
CA GLN A 208 12.87 6.90 5.53
C GLN A 208 11.51 6.24 5.69
N PHE A 209 10.46 6.99 5.36
CA PHE A 209 9.07 6.55 5.45
C PHE A 209 8.35 6.92 4.16
N ALA A 210 7.47 6.05 3.67
CA ALA A 210 6.54 6.35 2.58
C ALA A 210 5.19 5.69 2.82
N ALA A 211 4.12 6.48 2.69
CA ALA A 211 2.75 6.00 2.79
C ALA A 211 1.80 6.89 2.00
N ASP A 212 0.68 6.31 1.60
CA ASP A 212 -0.54 7.04 1.26
C ASP A 212 -1.44 7.17 2.49
N HIS A 213 -2.17 8.27 2.56
CA HIS A 213 -3.13 8.55 3.61
C HIS A 213 -4.33 9.32 3.07
N LEU A 214 -5.46 9.21 3.76
CA LEU A 214 -6.63 10.03 3.47
C LEU A 214 -6.57 11.33 4.29
N PRO A 215 -6.77 12.51 3.70
CA PRO A 215 -6.99 13.75 4.45
C PRO A 215 -8.33 13.81 5.22
N TRP A 216 -9.16 12.76 5.17
CA TRP A 216 -10.41 12.63 5.95
C TRP A 216 -11.43 13.77 5.74
N THR A 217 -11.43 14.37 4.55
CA THR A 217 -12.41 15.41 4.20
C THR A 217 -13.79 14.82 3.92
N GLN A 218 -14.85 15.63 4.08
CA GLN A 218 -16.22 15.19 3.76
C GLN A 218 -16.36 14.70 2.32
N LEU A 219 -15.68 15.36 1.36
CA LEU A 219 -15.66 14.94 -0.04
C LEU A 219 -15.06 13.54 -0.20
N GLN A 220 -13.94 13.27 0.47
CA GLN A 220 -13.29 11.97 0.38
C GLN A 220 -14.12 10.85 0.99
N LEU A 221 -14.80 11.11 2.11
CA LEU A 221 -15.75 10.16 2.69
C LEU A 221 -16.92 9.87 1.74
N GLN A 222 -17.45 10.90 1.05
CA GLN A 222 -18.52 10.73 0.06
C GLN A 222 -18.08 9.90 -1.16
N GLU A 223 -16.91 10.19 -1.71
CA GLU A 223 -16.36 9.46 -2.86
C GLU A 223 -15.98 8.02 -2.49
N GLY A 224 -15.46 7.80 -1.27
CA GLY A 224 -15.23 6.46 -0.71
C GLY A 224 -16.53 5.64 -0.65
N HIS A 225 -17.63 6.21 -0.14
CA HIS A 225 -18.93 5.56 -0.16
C HIS A 225 -19.44 5.27 -1.58
N ALA A 226 -19.29 6.22 -2.51
CA ALA A 226 -19.72 6.03 -3.89
C ALA A 226 -18.95 4.91 -4.60
N PHE A 227 -17.64 4.84 -4.38
CA PHE A 227 -16.80 3.77 -4.91
C PHE A 227 -17.20 2.40 -4.36
N ILE A 228 -17.42 2.35 -3.06
CA ILE A 228 -17.85 1.16 -2.38
C ILE A 228 -19.24 0.68 -2.89
N ASP A 229 -20.19 1.61 -3.08
CA ASP A 229 -21.50 1.30 -3.64
C ASP A 229 -21.43 0.80 -5.08
N LEU A 230 -20.45 1.28 -5.87
CA LEU A 230 -20.18 0.76 -7.21
C LEU A 230 -19.79 -0.72 -7.15
N TRP A 231 -18.86 -1.10 -6.26
CA TRP A 231 -18.48 -2.51 -6.08
C TRP A 231 -19.68 -3.41 -5.75
N ARG A 232 -20.54 -2.95 -4.83
CA ARG A 232 -21.77 -3.67 -4.49
C ARG A 232 -22.67 -3.86 -5.71
N ARG A 233 -22.88 -2.81 -6.52
CA ARG A 233 -23.70 -2.89 -7.75
C ARG A 233 -23.11 -3.83 -8.81
N GLN A 234 -21.80 -4.02 -8.80
CA GLN A 234 -21.10 -4.91 -9.72
C GLN A 234 -20.98 -6.35 -9.20
N GLY A 235 -21.67 -6.67 -8.09
CA GLY A 235 -21.78 -8.02 -7.55
C GLY A 235 -20.65 -8.44 -6.61
N LEU A 236 -19.81 -7.52 -6.14
CA LEU A 236 -18.93 -7.79 -5.00
C LEU A 236 -19.74 -7.73 -3.71
N ASP A 237 -19.87 -8.85 -3.00
CA ASP A 237 -20.50 -8.92 -1.68
C ASP A 237 -19.54 -8.39 -0.61
N VAL A 238 -19.38 -7.06 -0.60
CA VAL A 238 -18.50 -6.38 0.35
C VAL A 238 -19.32 -5.94 1.55
N ASP A 239 -18.88 -6.32 2.76
CA ASP A 239 -19.40 -5.69 3.98
C ASP A 239 -18.72 -4.34 4.19
N LEU A 240 -19.42 -3.29 3.78
CA LEU A 240 -18.93 -1.91 3.82
C LEU A 240 -18.62 -1.43 5.23
N THR A 241 -19.31 -1.98 6.22
CA THR A 241 -19.13 -1.59 7.63
C THR A 241 -17.86 -2.15 8.24
N LYS A 242 -17.18 -3.07 7.51
CA LYS A 242 -15.94 -3.73 7.94
C LYS A 242 -14.69 -3.27 7.18
N LEU A 243 -14.84 -2.45 6.14
CA LEU A 243 -13.69 -2.00 5.36
C LEU A 243 -12.90 -0.93 6.13
N THR A 244 -13.56 0.13 6.59
CA THR A 244 -12.89 1.25 7.25
C THR A 244 -13.53 1.57 8.60
N TYR A 245 -12.74 2.11 9.53
CA TYR A 245 -13.28 2.63 10.78
C TYR A 245 -13.91 4.01 10.55
N THR A 246 -15.10 4.22 11.09
CA THR A 246 -15.79 5.52 11.06
C THR A 246 -15.40 6.30 12.32
N ALA A 247 -14.35 7.10 12.23
CA ALA A 247 -13.86 7.95 13.32
C ALA A 247 -13.11 9.16 12.78
N GLU A 248 -12.81 10.13 13.65
CA GLU A 248 -11.82 11.15 13.35
C GLU A 248 -10.42 10.53 13.45
N PHE A 249 -9.65 10.68 12.39
CA PHE A 249 -8.29 10.16 12.32
C PHE A 249 -7.29 11.30 12.52
N PRO A 250 -6.28 11.11 13.37
CA PRO A 250 -5.14 12.01 13.47
C PRO A 250 -4.44 12.17 12.12
N SER A 251 -3.98 13.39 11.84
CA SER A 251 -3.25 13.71 10.62
C SER A 251 -1.90 12.97 10.59
N VAL A 252 -1.70 12.09 9.60
CA VAL A 252 -0.46 11.33 9.42
C VAL A 252 0.75 12.27 9.23
N PRO A 253 0.70 13.29 8.35
CA PRO A 253 1.81 14.23 8.20
C PRO A 253 2.14 15.01 9.49
N GLU A 254 1.13 15.50 10.21
CA GLU A 254 1.35 16.26 11.45
C GLU A 254 1.91 15.37 12.56
N ASN A 255 1.44 14.12 12.66
CA ASN A 255 1.95 13.13 13.61
C ASN A 255 3.44 12.84 13.33
N LEU A 256 3.82 12.56 12.08
CA LEU A 256 5.21 12.35 11.68
C LEU A 256 6.07 13.60 11.95
N ALA A 257 5.59 14.79 11.62
CA ALA A 257 6.30 16.04 11.88
C ALA A 257 6.52 16.30 13.38
N ALA A 258 5.51 16.04 14.22
CA ALA A 258 5.64 16.11 15.68
C ALA A 258 6.69 15.13 16.22
N GLN A 259 6.91 14.03 15.51
CA GLN A 259 7.93 13.02 15.76
C GLN A 259 9.28 13.32 15.06
N ARG A 260 9.49 14.57 14.61
CA ARG A 260 10.72 15.10 13.99
C ARG A 260 11.05 14.57 12.59
N TRP A 261 10.14 13.87 11.94
CA TRP A 261 10.32 13.51 10.54
C TRP A 261 10.29 14.76 9.67
N GLN A 262 11.26 14.89 8.76
CA GLN A 262 11.20 15.88 7.69
C GLN A 262 10.33 15.30 6.57
N ILE A 263 9.12 15.82 6.44
CA ILE A 263 8.10 15.27 5.55
C ILE A 263 7.94 16.08 4.27
N CYS A 264 7.53 15.40 3.21
CA CYS A 264 6.97 15.99 2.00
C CYS A 264 5.68 15.23 1.66
N ASP A 265 4.58 15.97 1.66
CA ASP A 265 3.24 15.45 1.43
C ASP A 265 2.70 15.96 0.10
N ARG A 266 2.33 15.04 -0.79
CA ARG A 266 2.04 15.31 -2.20
C ARG A 266 0.64 14.87 -2.59
N ASP A 267 0.03 15.58 -3.52
CA ASP A 267 -1.15 15.10 -4.22
C ASP A 267 -0.79 14.24 -5.45
N ILE A 268 -1.83 13.70 -6.10
CA ILE A 268 -1.68 12.86 -7.29
C ILE A 268 -1.09 13.60 -8.50
N VAL A 269 -1.30 14.92 -8.63
CA VAL A 269 -0.75 15.72 -9.74
C VAL A 269 0.76 15.89 -9.56
N GLU A 270 1.19 16.15 -8.33
CA GLU A 270 2.61 16.20 -7.99
C GLU A 270 3.28 14.84 -8.22
N LEU A 271 2.63 13.73 -7.82
CA LEU A 271 3.13 12.38 -8.12
C LEU A 271 3.27 12.14 -9.62
N LEU A 272 2.25 12.47 -10.41
CA LEU A 272 2.29 12.39 -11.88
C LEU A 272 3.49 13.17 -12.43
N GLY A 273 3.79 14.34 -11.89
CA GLY A 273 4.99 15.11 -12.21
C GLY A 273 6.28 14.33 -11.94
N VAL A 274 6.42 13.77 -10.74
CA VAL A 274 7.62 13.01 -10.31
C VAL A 274 7.84 11.77 -11.19
N VAL A 275 6.78 11.04 -11.55
CA VAL A 275 6.92 9.81 -12.34
C VAL A 275 6.98 10.03 -13.86
N GLY A 276 7.02 11.29 -14.31
CA GLY A 276 7.14 11.68 -15.71
C GLY A 276 5.83 11.59 -16.52
N LEU A 277 4.69 11.68 -15.86
CA LEU A 277 3.34 11.55 -16.44
C LEU A 277 2.49 12.83 -16.33
N GLY A 278 3.04 13.94 -15.82
CA GLY A 278 2.31 15.20 -15.57
C GLY A 278 1.59 15.83 -16.77
N GLY A 279 1.99 15.49 -18.00
CA GLY A 279 1.33 15.94 -19.23
C GLY A 279 0.26 15.02 -19.80
N ARG A 280 0.10 13.80 -19.25
CA ARG A 280 -0.73 12.76 -19.88
C ARG A 280 -2.23 12.86 -19.56
N ARG A 281 -2.64 13.59 -18.52
CA ARG A 281 -4.06 13.70 -18.15
C ARG A 281 -4.37 14.93 -17.30
N ARG A 282 -5.39 15.71 -17.70
CA ARG A 282 -6.00 16.70 -16.80
C ARG A 282 -6.96 15.98 -15.85
N MET A 283 -6.65 16.01 -14.55
CA MET A 283 -7.58 15.57 -13.51
C MET A 283 -8.46 16.75 -13.10
N ARG A 284 -9.74 16.49 -12.78
CA ARG A 284 -10.63 17.54 -12.29
C ARG A 284 -10.22 17.89 -10.84
N PRO A 285 -10.34 19.16 -10.40
CA PRO A 285 -10.01 19.54 -9.02
C PRO A 285 -10.71 18.68 -7.96
N ARG A 286 -11.95 18.28 -8.21
CA ARG A 286 -12.71 17.38 -7.33
C ARG A 286 -12.06 15.99 -7.22
N ASP A 287 -11.59 15.42 -8.32
CA ASP A 287 -10.95 14.10 -8.32
C ASP A 287 -9.60 14.15 -7.58
N ILE A 288 -8.87 15.26 -7.71
CA ILE A 288 -7.62 15.50 -6.97
C ILE A 288 -7.91 15.59 -5.48
N ALA A 289 -8.91 16.38 -5.07
CA ALA A 289 -9.30 16.56 -3.68
C ALA A 289 -9.87 15.28 -3.02
N ALA A 290 -10.43 14.37 -3.81
CA ALA A 290 -10.93 13.08 -3.35
C ALA A 290 -9.86 11.98 -3.27
N SER A 291 -8.73 12.16 -3.97
CA SER A 291 -7.66 11.16 -4.03
C SER A 291 -6.89 11.09 -2.69
N PRO A 292 -6.31 9.93 -2.35
CA PRO A 292 -5.31 9.86 -1.28
C PRO A 292 -4.16 10.83 -1.51
N ARG A 293 -3.57 11.30 -0.41
CA ARG A 293 -2.32 12.07 -0.39
C ARG A 293 -1.15 11.14 -0.08
N TYR A 294 0.05 11.55 -0.44
CA TYR A 294 1.24 10.72 -0.40
C TYR A 294 2.33 11.41 0.40
N VAL A 295 2.63 10.84 1.56
CA VAL A 295 3.66 11.36 2.46
C VAL A 295 4.93 10.54 2.30
N THR A 296 6.05 11.24 2.12
CA THR A 296 7.39 10.71 2.28
C THR A 296 8.07 11.43 3.43
N GLY A 297 8.90 10.75 4.20
CA GLY A 297 9.63 11.33 5.32
C GLY A 297 11.06 10.83 5.41
N MET A 298 11.93 11.65 5.97
CA MET A 298 13.27 11.26 6.44
C MET A 298 13.42 11.67 7.90
N LEU A 299 13.88 10.74 8.74
CA LEU A 299 14.24 11.05 10.12
C LEU A 299 15.67 11.60 10.12
N PRO A 300 15.88 12.91 10.42
CA PRO A 300 17.21 13.48 10.42
C PRO A 300 18.07 12.87 11.54
N GLY A 301 19.38 12.87 11.35
CA GLY A 301 20.28 12.64 12.49
C GLY A 301 20.28 13.82 13.44
N ASP A 302 20.59 13.57 14.71
CA ASP A 302 20.87 14.65 15.64
C ASP A 302 22.05 15.46 15.09
N THR A 303 21.79 16.71 14.71
CA THR A 303 22.84 17.68 14.42
C THR A 303 23.61 17.91 15.72
N ARG A 304 24.81 17.33 15.82
CA ARG A 304 25.79 17.68 16.85
C ARG A 304 26.30 19.10 16.66
#